data_AF-A0A7W1EYE0-F1
#
_entry.id   AF-A0A7W1EYE0-F1
#
_cell.length_a   1.000
_cell.length_b   1.000
_cell.length_c   1.000
_cell.angle_alpha   90.00
_cell.angle_beta   90.00
_cell.angle_gamma   90.00
#
_symmetry.space_group_name_H-M   'P 1'
#
loop_
_entity.id
_entity.type
_entity.pdbx_description
1 polymer ?
#
loop_
_entity_poly.entity_id
_entity_poly.type
_entity_poly.pdbx_seq_one_letter_code
_entity_poly.pdbx_strand_id
1 'polypeptide(L)'
;MKSILKTTALTILFFFCITAKSQQAVQYMEKISKEFSKISEETWDYTRAVAHGKKAKQIENRRRDMLNANRTGLNKIKNMQPFNGDASYRDSTVRYLELSYAVLNNDYSKIVDMEEISEQSYDAMEAYMTAQEKANEKLEAAFDVAAKGQRDFAKKNNINLLENESATNEKLEKASDVFKFYNKIYLIFFKPYKQEMYLIEAQSKGDINAMKQNQEALAKLAKEAKESLKTVEPYKGNTTLKSTATDVLDFYVYESGKISSLIDFYLKKEKFDKLKTAMDKKGQKASNEEINEFNAAVNDFNKAGADYNNVNNDLNKKRADFLGSWNNAVSKFLDRNVSKKK
;
A
#
# COMPACT_ATOMS: atom_id res chain seq x y z
N MET A 1 4.09 -3.81 1.38
CA MET A 1 3.72 -2.43 0.97
C MET A 1 3.68 -1.51 2.19
N LYS A 2 4.35 -0.35 2.17
CA LYS A 2 4.64 0.44 3.38
C LYS A 2 3.72 1.65 3.48
N SER A 3 3.05 1.81 4.62
CA SER A 3 2.12 2.92 4.85
C SER A 3 2.58 3.88 5.94
N ILE A 4 2.01 5.07 5.86
CA ILE A 4 2.36 6.23 6.65
C ILE A 4 1.16 6.59 7.50
N LEU A 5 1.38 6.64 8.82
CA LEU A 5 0.39 7.27 9.67
C LEU A 5 0.43 8.78 9.46
N LYS A 6 -0.74 9.38 9.18
CA LYS A 6 -0.94 10.83 9.28
C LYS A 6 -0.61 11.25 10.71
N THR A 7 0.51 11.94 10.92
CA THR A 7 0.57 12.91 12.01
C THR A 7 0.09 14.24 11.45
N THR A 8 -1.19 14.53 11.64
CA THR A 8 -1.71 15.90 11.53
C THR A 8 -0.93 16.74 12.52
N ALA A 9 -0.27 17.77 12.00
CA ALA A 9 0.73 18.52 12.74
C ALA A 9 0.20 19.90 13.09
N LEU A 10 0.51 20.36 14.31
CA LEU A 10 0.06 21.66 14.80
C LEU A 10 0.74 22.74 13.96
N THR A 11 -0.06 23.59 13.34
CA THR A 11 0.35 24.76 12.55
C THR A 11 1.34 25.61 13.38
N ILE A 12 2.50 25.95 12.80
CA ILE A 12 3.48 26.84 13.46
C ILE A 12 3.03 28.28 13.23
N LEU A 13 2.27 28.82 14.18
CA LEU A 13 1.78 30.19 14.10
C LEU A 13 2.88 31.16 14.55
N PHE A 14 3.32 32.03 13.65
CA PHE A 14 4.14 33.19 14.01
C PHE A 14 3.24 34.25 14.64
N PHE A 15 3.68 34.88 15.73
CA PHE A 15 2.94 35.94 16.41
C PHE A 15 3.74 37.24 16.46
N PHE A 16 3.11 38.35 16.07
CA PHE A 16 3.53 39.67 16.52
C PHE A 16 2.67 40.09 17.72
N CYS A 17 3.29 40.53 18.80
CA CYS A 17 2.62 41.01 20.01
C CYS A 17 3.04 42.44 20.34
N ILE A 18 2.09 43.27 20.77
CA ILE A 18 2.38 44.53 21.46
C ILE A 18 1.55 44.58 22.75
N THR A 19 1.88 43.74 23.76
CA THR A 19 1.78 43.98 25.21
C THR A 19 2.68 42.98 25.97
N ALA A 20 3.13 43.29 27.20
CA ALA A 20 4.01 42.39 27.98
C ALA A 20 3.32 41.07 28.44
N LYS A 21 2.00 41.08 28.69
CA LYS A 21 1.23 39.88 29.07
C LYS A 21 1.05 38.90 27.90
N SER A 22 0.84 39.42 26.68
CA SER A 22 0.72 38.59 25.49
C SER A 22 2.06 37.94 25.11
N GLN A 23 3.20 38.58 25.45
CA GLN A 23 4.54 38.01 25.22
C GLN A 23 4.80 36.70 26.00
N GLN A 24 4.39 36.61 27.26
CA GLN A 24 4.58 35.38 28.07
C GLN A 24 3.69 34.22 27.56
N ALA A 25 2.47 34.53 27.11
CA ALA A 25 1.56 33.54 26.54
C ALA A 25 2.08 33.02 25.19
N VAL A 26 2.67 33.89 24.35
CA VAL A 26 3.37 33.49 23.12
C VAL A 26 4.54 32.56 23.43
N GLN A 27 5.41 32.90 24.39
CA GLN A 27 6.52 32.03 24.80
C GLN A 27 6.05 30.66 25.33
N TYR A 28 4.88 30.60 25.98
CA TYR A 28 4.28 29.35 26.43
C TYR A 28 3.87 28.48 25.24
N MET A 29 3.23 29.08 24.23
CA MET A 29 2.88 28.39 22.98
C MET A 29 4.13 27.92 22.22
N GLU A 30 5.17 28.75 22.12
CA GLU A 30 6.42 28.42 21.44
C GLU A 30 7.10 27.17 22.03
N LYS A 31 7.07 27.02 23.36
CA LYS A 31 7.61 25.80 24.04
C LYS A 31 6.88 24.54 23.59
N ILE A 32 5.56 24.60 23.46
CA ILE A 32 4.74 23.47 22.98
C ILE A 32 4.99 23.24 21.49
N SER A 33 4.94 24.29 20.67
CA SER A 33 5.14 24.21 19.22
C SER A 33 6.50 23.63 18.84
N LYS A 34 7.56 23.93 19.61
CA LYS A 34 8.90 23.36 19.37
C LYS A 34 8.93 21.84 19.44
N GLU A 35 8.18 21.23 20.37
CA GLU A 35 8.10 19.77 20.47
C GLU A 35 7.29 19.19 19.31
N PHE A 36 6.22 19.86 18.87
CA PHE A 36 5.49 19.49 17.65
C PHE A 36 6.36 19.54 16.40
N SER A 37 7.18 20.58 16.23
CA SER A 37 8.09 20.68 15.09
C SER A 37 9.05 19.49 15.02
N LYS A 38 9.62 19.09 16.16
CA LYS A 38 10.49 17.92 16.23
C LYS A 38 9.75 16.63 15.89
N ILE A 39 8.52 16.46 16.38
CA ILE A 39 7.70 15.29 16.04
C ILE A 39 7.44 15.25 14.53
N SER A 40 7.03 16.37 13.93
CA SER A 40 6.81 16.47 12.48
C SER A 40 8.05 16.13 11.66
N GLU A 41 9.24 16.57 12.09
CA GLU A 41 10.51 16.25 11.42
C GLU A 41 10.79 14.74 11.42
N GLU A 42 10.63 14.07 12.57
CA GLU A 42 10.84 12.63 12.66
C GLU A 42 9.76 11.84 11.89
N THR A 43 8.50 12.29 11.93
CA THR A 43 7.46 11.67 11.10
C THR A 43 7.75 11.84 9.61
N TRP A 44 8.28 12.98 9.20
CA TRP A 44 8.68 13.20 7.81
C TRP A 44 9.84 12.28 7.41
N ASP A 45 10.81 12.06 8.29
CA ASP A 45 11.91 11.12 8.07
C ASP A 45 11.44 9.67 7.94
N TYR A 46 10.49 9.24 8.79
CA TYR A 46 9.81 7.96 8.66
C TYR A 46 9.02 7.87 7.35
N THR A 47 8.26 8.91 7.02
CA THR A 47 7.42 9.00 5.81
C THR A 47 8.23 8.78 4.55
N ARG A 48 9.38 9.46 4.45
CA ARG A 48 10.32 9.27 3.35
C ARG A 48 10.91 7.86 3.32
N ALA A 49 11.24 7.28 4.47
CA ALA A 49 11.79 5.93 4.52
C ALA A 49 10.80 4.88 3.98
N VAL A 50 9.52 5.06 4.31
CA VAL A 50 8.40 4.26 3.80
C VAL A 50 8.23 4.43 2.29
N ALA A 51 8.09 5.67 1.81
CA ALA A 51 7.83 5.96 0.39
C ALA A 51 8.92 5.40 -0.55
N HIS A 52 10.17 5.41 -0.08
CA HIS A 52 11.33 5.01 -0.89
C HIS A 52 11.78 3.58 -0.64
N GLY A 53 10.92 2.76 -0.02
CA GLY A 53 11.16 1.31 0.09
C GLY A 53 12.42 0.93 0.85
N LYS A 54 12.92 1.77 1.78
CA LYS A 54 14.15 1.49 2.56
C LYS A 54 14.08 0.13 3.26
N LYS A 55 15.24 -0.47 3.60
CA LYS A 55 15.28 -1.78 4.28
C LYS A 55 14.41 -1.77 5.54
N ALA A 56 13.72 -2.87 5.85
CA ALA A 56 12.79 -2.96 7.00
C ALA A 56 13.40 -2.41 8.30
N LYS A 57 14.65 -2.81 8.60
CA LYS A 57 15.42 -2.29 9.75
C LYS A 57 15.55 -0.76 9.78
N GLN A 58 15.73 -0.12 8.63
CA GLN A 58 15.87 1.34 8.56
C GLN A 58 14.52 2.04 8.81
N ILE A 59 13.42 1.45 8.35
CA ILE A 59 12.07 1.97 8.60
C ILE A 59 11.72 1.84 10.08
N GLU A 60 12.01 0.68 10.67
CA GLU A 60 11.80 0.44 12.10
C GLU A 60 12.61 1.41 12.96
N ASN A 61 13.87 1.69 12.59
CA ASN A 61 14.67 2.70 13.29
C ASN A 61 14.00 4.08 13.23
N ARG A 62 13.51 4.52 12.07
CA ARG A 62 12.82 5.82 11.93
C ARG A 62 11.51 5.87 12.69
N ARG A 63 10.79 4.76 12.76
CA ARG A 63 9.60 4.66 13.60
C ARG A 63 9.94 4.85 15.08
N ARG A 64 11.03 4.23 15.56
CA ARG A 64 11.52 4.41 16.93
C ARG A 64 11.94 5.86 17.21
N ASP A 65 12.58 6.53 16.25
CA ASP A 65 12.96 7.95 16.36
C ASP A 65 11.71 8.82 16.56
N MET A 66 10.67 8.62 15.73
CA MET A 66 9.38 9.29 15.84
C MET A 66 8.68 9.02 17.18
N LEU A 67 8.63 7.77 17.64
CA LEU A 67 8.05 7.41 18.95
C LEU A 67 8.80 8.07 20.11
N ASN A 68 10.13 8.12 20.02
CA ASN A 68 10.96 8.77 21.03
C ASN A 68 10.74 10.29 21.06
N ALA A 69 10.58 10.94 19.89
CA ALA A 69 10.26 12.35 19.82
C ALA A 69 8.88 12.64 20.44
N ASN A 70 7.86 11.84 20.14
CA ASN A 70 6.54 11.97 20.74
C ASN A 70 6.61 11.83 22.27
N ARG A 71 7.22 10.75 22.78
CA ARG A 71 7.37 10.53 24.23
C ARG A 71 8.15 11.67 24.92
N THR A 72 9.19 12.19 24.28
CA THR A 72 9.98 13.31 24.81
C THR A 72 9.14 14.58 24.89
N GLY A 73 8.40 14.90 23.81
CA GLY A 73 7.50 16.05 23.76
C GLY A 73 6.39 15.94 24.81
N LEU A 74 5.76 14.77 24.92
CA LEU A 74 4.77 14.45 25.94
C LEU A 74 5.30 14.75 27.35
N ASN A 75 6.45 14.19 27.71
CA ASN A 75 7.04 14.36 29.04
C ASN A 75 7.34 15.83 29.34
N LYS A 76 7.90 16.56 28.38
CA LYS A 76 8.20 17.99 28.56
C LYS A 76 6.94 18.81 28.76
N ILE A 77 5.93 18.62 27.93
CA ILE A 77 4.68 19.39 27.97
C ILE A 77 3.88 19.05 29.23
N LYS A 78 3.83 17.77 29.61
CA LYS A 78 3.18 17.32 30.85
C LYS A 78 3.79 17.96 32.10
N ASN A 79 5.09 18.21 32.09
CA ASN A 79 5.82 18.85 33.19
C ASN A 79 5.76 20.40 33.16
N MET A 80 5.11 21.00 32.15
CA MET A 80 4.90 22.45 32.14
C MET A 80 3.88 22.85 33.22
N GLN A 81 4.15 23.95 33.90
CA GLN A 81 3.19 24.55 34.83
C GLN A 81 1.98 25.09 34.06
N PRO A 82 0.77 25.08 34.64
CA PRO A 82 -0.40 25.76 34.06
C PRO A 82 -0.08 27.23 33.78
N PHE A 83 -0.50 27.74 32.62
CA PHE A 83 -0.25 29.14 32.28
C PHE A 83 -1.26 30.02 33.02
N ASN A 84 -0.78 30.86 33.95
CA ASN A 84 -1.64 31.67 34.82
C ASN A 84 -2.73 30.86 35.53
N GLY A 85 -2.42 29.61 35.92
CA GLY A 85 -3.38 28.70 36.56
C GLY A 85 -4.30 27.93 35.61
N ASP A 86 -4.35 28.27 34.30
CA ASP A 86 -5.13 27.54 33.30
C ASP A 86 -4.28 26.44 32.64
N ALA A 87 -4.66 25.18 32.87
CA ALA A 87 -4.00 24.01 32.31
C ALA A 87 -4.58 23.55 30.96
N SER A 88 -5.68 24.15 30.49
CA SER A 88 -6.51 23.59 29.41
C SER A 88 -5.73 23.28 28.13
N TYR A 89 -4.84 24.20 27.70
CA TYR A 89 -4.04 24.04 26.49
C TYR A 89 -2.93 22.99 26.64
N ARG A 90 -2.29 22.96 27.81
CA ARG A 90 -1.31 21.92 28.14
C ARG A 90 -1.99 20.55 28.11
N ASP A 91 -3.09 20.42 28.81
CA ASP A 91 -3.77 19.14 29.01
C ASP A 91 -4.41 18.64 27.72
N SER A 92 -4.94 19.52 26.85
CA SER A 92 -5.40 19.13 25.51
C SER A 92 -4.25 18.60 24.65
N THR A 93 -3.07 19.22 24.76
CA THR A 93 -1.87 18.80 24.03
C THR A 93 -1.33 17.47 24.56
N VAL A 94 -1.28 17.31 25.88
CA VAL A 94 -0.89 16.05 26.54
C VAL A 94 -1.79 14.91 26.11
N ARG A 95 -3.13 15.10 26.13
CA ARG A 95 -4.08 14.08 25.67
C ARG A 95 -3.84 13.67 24.22
N TYR A 96 -3.59 14.62 23.33
CA TYR A 96 -3.23 14.31 21.94
C TYR A 96 -1.95 13.47 21.84
N LEU A 97 -0.89 13.86 22.54
CA LEU A 97 0.38 13.14 22.49
C LEU A 97 0.29 11.75 23.14
N GLU A 98 -0.45 11.59 24.24
CA GLU A 98 -0.72 10.28 24.87
C GLU A 98 -1.47 9.35 23.91
N LEU A 99 -2.54 9.84 23.26
CA LEU A 99 -3.28 9.06 22.28
C LEU A 99 -2.44 8.76 21.05
N SER A 100 -1.67 9.73 20.56
CA SER A 100 -0.76 9.55 19.43
C SER A 100 0.29 8.48 19.74
N TYR A 101 0.90 8.52 20.93
CA TYR A 101 1.82 7.48 21.37
C TYR A 101 1.15 6.10 21.44
N ALA A 102 -0.06 6.01 22.01
CA ALA A 102 -0.80 4.76 22.12
C ALA A 102 -1.12 4.16 20.73
N VAL A 103 -1.55 4.97 19.76
CA VAL A 103 -1.81 4.52 18.39
C VAL A 103 -0.51 4.08 17.71
N LEU A 104 0.55 4.89 17.82
CA LEU A 104 1.84 4.61 17.18
C LEU A 104 2.60 3.42 17.80
N ASN A 105 2.26 3.04 19.03
CA ASN A 105 2.90 1.93 19.74
C ASN A 105 2.05 0.64 19.70
N ASN A 106 0.76 0.73 20.05
CA ASN A 106 -0.10 -0.43 20.26
C ASN A 106 -0.86 -0.83 19.00
N ASP A 107 -1.54 0.13 18.34
CA ASP A 107 -2.26 -0.15 17.09
C ASP A 107 -1.26 -0.44 15.96
N TYR A 108 -0.08 0.19 15.99
CA TYR A 108 0.98 -0.07 15.01
C TYR A 108 1.58 -1.48 15.12
N SER A 109 1.78 -2.04 16.32
CA SER A 109 2.27 -3.43 16.45
C SER A 109 1.36 -4.41 15.72
N LYS A 110 0.04 -4.24 15.89
CA LYS A 110 -0.95 -5.05 15.17
C LYS A 110 -0.92 -4.80 13.67
N ILE A 111 -0.73 -3.55 13.24
CA ILE A 111 -0.60 -3.19 11.82
C ILE A 111 0.65 -3.82 11.21
N VAL A 112 1.76 -3.93 11.94
CA VAL A 112 2.98 -4.63 11.49
C VAL A 112 2.72 -6.12 11.32
N ASP A 113 2.04 -6.74 12.28
CA ASP A 113 1.66 -8.15 12.18
C ASP A 113 0.75 -8.40 10.96
N MET A 114 -0.19 -7.47 10.70
CA MET A 114 -1.03 -7.50 9.50
C MET A 114 -0.23 -7.26 8.21
N GLU A 115 0.81 -6.42 8.22
CA GLU A 115 1.67 -6.16 7.06
C GLU A 115 2.34 -7.46 6.58
N GLU A 116 2.85 -8.27 7.51
CA GLU A 116 3.56 -9.53 7.20
C GLU A 116 2.69 -10.50 6.39
N ILE A 117 1.39 -10.56 6.69
CA ILE A 117 0.45 -11.45 5.99
C ILE A 117 -0.38 -10.73 4.92
N SER A 118 -0.25 -9.41 4.78
CA SER A 118 -1.12 -8.61 3.90
C SER A 118 -1.09 -9.07 2.44
N GLU A 119 0.08 -9.50 1.95
CA GLU A 119 0.25 -9.95 0.56
C GLU A 119 -0.26 -11.40 0.33
N GLN A 120 -0.70 -12.09 1.39
CA GLN A 120 -1.21 -13.47 1.30
C GLN A 120 -2.61 -13.55 0.68
N SER A 121 -3.45 -12.53 0.84
CA SER A 121 -4.78 -12.47 0.22
C SER A 121 -5.25 -11.04 0.02
N TYR A 122 -6.25 -10.83 -0.85
CA TYR A 122 -6.87 -9.52 -1.01
C TYR A 122 -7.47 -9.03 0.31
N ASP A 123 -8.20 -9.87 1.03
CA ASP A 123 -8.85 -9.51 2.29
C ASP A 123 -7.84 -9.10 3.36
N ALA A 124 -6.70 -9.79 3.44
CA ALA A 124 -5.63 -9.43 4.36
C ALA A 124 -5.04 -8.05 4.01
N MET A 125 -4.87 -7.77 2.72
CA MET A 125 -4.40 -6.46 2.26
C MET A 125 -5.39 -5.33 2.55
N GLU A 126 -6.67 -5.56 2.27
CA GLU A 126 -7.75 -4.60 2.53
C GLU A 126 -7.89 -4.33 4.03
N ALA A 127 -7.85 -5.38 4.87
CA ALA A 127 -7.89 -5.25 6.32
C ALA A 127 -6.68 -4.45 6.85
N TYR A 128 -5.49 -4.73 6.33
CA TYR A 128 -4.27 -3.99 6.65
C TYR A 128 -4.41 -2.49 6.31
N MET A 129 -4.83 -2.16 5.08
CA MET A 129 -5.03 -0.75 4.69
C MET A 129 -6.13 -0.06 5.50
N THR A 130 -7.24 -0.76 5.76
CA THR A 130 -8.35 -0.23 6.56
C THR A 130 -7.92 0.04 8.00
N ALA A 131 -7.11 -0.83 8.61
CA ALA A 131 -6.57 -0.61 9.94
C ALA A 131 -5.70 0.64 10.01
N GLN A 132 -4.94 0.93 8.95
CA GLN A 132 -4.11 2.12 8.85
C GLN A 132 -4.94 3.39 8.69
N GLU A 133 -6.00 3.34 7.87
CA GLU A 133 -6.95 4.45 7.75
C GLU A 133 -7.61 4.76 9.09
N LYS A 134 -8.10 3.75 9.80
CA LYS A 134 -8.69 3.92 11.14
C LYS A 134 -7.70 4.47 12.17
N ALA A 135 -6.45 4.02 12.13
CA ALA A 135 -5.41 4.56 13.00
C ALA A 135 -5.17 6.06 12.70
N ASN A 136 -5.19 6.44 11.42
CA ASN A 136 -5.06 7.83 10.99
C ASN A 136 -6.25 8.70 11.41
N GLU A 137 -7.48 8.21 11.25
CA GLU A 137 -8.69 8.90 11.68
C GLU A 137 -8.68 9.19 13.18
N LYS A 138 -8.22 8.23 14.00
CA LYS A 138 -8.05 8.43 15.45
C LYS A 138 -7.05 9.54 15.76
N LEU A 139 -5.92 9.59 15.05
CA LEU A 139 -4.91 10.65 15.21
C LEU A 139 -5.44 12.02 14.79
N GLU A 140 -6.22 12.06 13.71
CA GLU A 140 -6.84 13.28 13.18
C GLU A 140 -7.88 13.85 14.16
N ALA A 141 -8.77 12.99 14.70
CA ALA A 141 -9.72 13.40 15.73
C ALA A 141 -9.03 13.89 17.01
N ALA A 142 -7.95 13.24 17.42
CA ALA A 142 -7.15 13.68 18.57
C ALA A 142 -6.51 15.05 18.33
N PHE A 143 -6.03 15.28 17.11
CA PHE A 143 -5.39 16.51 16.70
C PHE A 143 -6.36 17.69 16.77
N ASP A 144 -7.58 17.52 16.29
CA ASP A 144 -8.61 18.57 16.30
C ASP A 144 -8.89 19.09 17.71
N VAL A 145 -8.86 18.21 18.72
CA VAL A 145 -9.02 18.57 20.13
C VAL A 145 -7.85 19.45 20.61
N ALA A 146 -6.61 19.09 20.26
CA ALA A 146 -5.43 19.89 20.62
C ALA A 146 -5.40 21.24 19.87
N ALA A 147 -5.73 21.25 18.58
CA ALA A 147 -5.84 22.46 17.76
C ALA A 147 -6.92 23.41 18.30
N LYS A 148 -8.07 22.88 18.74
CA LYS A 148 -9.09 23.68 19.43
C LYS A 148 -8.55 24.28 20.73
N GLY A 149 -7.84 23.50 21.54
CA GLY A 149 -7.21 23.98 22.78
C GLY A 149 -6.23 25.13 22.53
N GLN A 150 -5.45 25.06 21.45
CA GLN A 150 -4.56 26.14 21.00
C GLN A 150 -5.33 27.40 20.61
N ARG A 151 -6.39 27.26 19.82
CA ARG A 151 -7.25 28.39 19.39
C ARG A 151 -7.91 29.08 20.58
N ASP A 152 -8.45 28.30 21.52
CA ASP A 152 -9.07 28.82 22.73
C ASP A 152 -8.04 29.56 23.61
N PHE A 153 -6.84 29.00 23.74
CA PHE A 153 -5.74 29.64 24.48
C PHE A 153 -5.30 30.97 23.84
N ALA A 154 -5.14 30.99 22.51
CA ALA A 154 -4.77 32.19 21.78
C ALA A 154 -5.82 33.29 21.97
N LYS A 155 -7.10 32.95 21.79
CA LYS A 155 -8.22 33.88 22.00
C LYS A 155 -8.27 34.43 23.43
N LYS A 156 -8.14 33.58 24.45
CA LYS A 156 -8.12 33.99 25.87
C LYS A 156 -6.98 34.95 26.20
N ASN A 157 -5.87 34.87 25.48
CA ASN A 157 -4.68 35.68 25.72
C ASN A 157 -4.50 36.83 24.72
N ASN A 158 -5.55 37.14 23.94
CA ASN A 158 -5.53 38.20 22.90
C ASN A 158 -4.41 38.01 21.88
N ILE A 159 -4.14 36.76 21.51
CA ILE A 159 -3.13 36.38 20.54
C ILE A 159 -3.82 36.16 19.18
N ASN A 160 -3.35 36.86 18.15
CA ASN A 160 -3.80 36.68 16.78
C ASN A 160 -3.02 35.58 16.08
N LEU A 161 -3.68 34.45 15.86
CA LEU A 161 -3.18 33.31 15.10
C LEU A 161 -2.92 33.67 13.63
N LEU A 162 -1.65 33.72 13.21
CA LEU A 162 -1.28 33.68 11.78
C LEU A 162 -1.19 32.23 11.32
N GLU A 163 -2.16 31.79 10.51
CA GLU A 163 -2.16 30.46 9.90
C GLU A 163 -1.05 30.36 8.85
N ASN A 164 0.13 29.92 9.29
CA ASN A 164 1.23 29.51 8.42
C ASN A 164 1.60 28.07 8.75
N GLU A 165 1.44 27.16 7.78
CA GLU A 165 1.95 25.81 7.95
C GLU A 165 3.47 25.78 7.89
N SER A 166 4.08 24.89 8.69
CA SER A 166 5.50 24.62 8.52
C SER A 166 5.71 23.90 7.19
N ALA A 167 6.82 24.17 6.52
CA ALA A 167 7.18 23.47 5.28
C ALA A 167 7.26 21.93 5.45
N THR A 168 7.44 21.44 6.68
CA THR A 168 7.41 20.00 6.99
C THR A 168 5.98 19.49 7.12
N ASN A 169 5.08 20.26 7.72
CA ASN A 169 3.66 19.91 7.86
C ASN A 169 2.99 19.83 6.49
N GLU A 170 3.22 20.82 5.62
CA GLU A 170 2.70 20.80 4.24
C GLU A 170 3.16 19.53 3.48
N LYS A 171 4.40 19.09 3.71
CA LYS A 171 4.94 17.88 3.08
C LYS A 171 4.28 16.62 3.61
N LEU A 172 3.99 16.56 4.90
CA LEU A 172 3.29 15.45 5.53
C LEU A 172 1.84 15.36 5.03
N GLU A 173 1.15 16.48 4.91
CA GLU A 173 -0.21 16.53 4.38
C GLU A 173 -0.25 16.08 2.91
N LYS A 174 0.62 16.67 2.07
CA LYS A 174 0.79 16.26 0.67
C LYS A 174 1.13 14.77 0.55
N ALA A 175 2.04 14.26 1.36
CA ALA A 175 2.39 12.83 1.36
C ALA A 175 1.18 11.97 1.75
N SER A 176 0.40 12.37 2.74
CA SER A 176 -0.79 11.61 3.10
C SER A 176 -1.79 11.49 1.95
N ASP A 177 -2.08 12.57 1.24
CA ASP A 177 -2.97 12.54 0.08
C ASP A 177 -2.44 11.63 -1.03
N VAL A 178 -1.12 11.64 -1.23
CA VAL A 178 -0.42 10.77 -2.19
C VAL A 178 -0.61 9.30 -1.81
N PHE A 179 -0.44 8.94 -0.54
CA PHE A 179 -0.63 7.56 -0.08
C PHE A 179 -2.09 7.13 -0.15
N LYS A 180 -3.05 8.00 0.21
CA LYS A 180 -4.49 7.70 0.06
C LYS A 180 -4.84 7.38 -1.39
N PHE A 181 -4.39 8.23 -2.32
CA PHE A 181 -4.61 7.99 -3.74
C PHE A 181 -3.93 6.70 -4.22
N TYR A 182 -2.66 6.50 -3.86
CA TYR A 182 -1.91 5.31 -4.22
C TYR A 182 -2.57 4.02 -3.69
N ASN A 183 -2.93 3.97 -2.40
CA ASN A 183 -3.56 2.82 -1.77
C ASN A 183 -4.87 2.44 -2.46
N LYS A 184 -5.69 3.44 -2.82
CA LYS A 184 -6.93 3.23 -3.57
C LYS A 184 -6.67 2.55 -4.92
N ILE A 185 -5.72 3.04 -5.70
CA ILE A 185 -5.35 2.43 -6.99
C ILE A 185 -4.73 1.04 -6.77
N TYR A 186 -3.88 0.90 -5.76
CA TYR A 186 -3.19 -0.35 -5.45
C TYR A 186 -4.19 -1.45 -5.11
N LEU A 187 -5.20 -1.22 -4.26
CA LEU A 187 -6.19 -2.26 -3.93
C LEU A 187 -6.95 -2.74 -5.17
N ILE A 188 -7.33 -1.82 -6.06
CA ILE A 188 -8.01 -2.15 -7.32
C ILE A 188 -7.11 -3.03 -8.20
N PHE A 189 -5.82 -2.70 -8.30
CA PHE A 189 -4.82 -3.48 -9.02
C PHE A 189 -4.52 -4.84 -8.35
N PHE A 190 -4.42 -4.86 -7.02
CA PHE A 190 -3.91 -5.99 -6.24
C PHE A 190 -4.86 -7.19 -6.30
N LYS A 191 -6.17 -6.94 -6.39
CA LYS A 191 -7.17 -8.01 -6.43
C LYS A 191 -7.01 -8.94 -7.65
N PRO A 192 -6.98 -8.44 -8.91
CA PRO A 192 -6.66 -9.29 -10.07
C PRO A 192 -5.24 -9.84 -10.05
N TYR A 193 -4.25 -9.07 -9.57
CA TYR A 193 -2.87 -9.55 -9.42
C TYR A 193 -2.80 -10.79 -8.54
N LYS A 194 -3.49 -10.80 -7.40
CA LYS A 194 -3.52 -11.97 -6.52
C LYS A 194 -4.21 -13.16 -7.18
N GLN A 195 -5.28 -12.90 -7.94
CA GLN A 195 -5.99 -13.93 -8.70
C GLN A 195 -5.11 -14.57 -9.78
N GLU A 196 -4.25 -13.78 -10.44
CA GLU A 196 -3.25 -14.29 -11.38
C GLU A 196 -2.24 -15.21 -10.68
N MET A 197 -1.79 -14.88 -9.47
CA MET A 197 -0.88 -15.76 -8.73
C MET A 197 -1.49 -17.16 -8.50
N TYR A 198 -2.78 -17.24 -8.17
CA TYR A 198 -3.47 -18.53 -8.03
C TYR A 198 -3.58 -19.29 -9.36
N LEU A 199 -3.76 -18.58 -10.47
CA LEU A 199 -3.75 -19.17 -11.81
C LEU A 199 -2.37 -19.76 -12.15
N ILE A 200 -1.30 -19.01 -11.91
CA ILE A 200 0.09 -19.47 -12.15
C ILE A 200 0.40 -20.68 -11.27
N GLU A 201 -0.03 -20.66 -9.99
CA GLU A 201 0.14 -21.79 -9.09
C GLU A 201 -0.59 -23.04 -9.61
N ALA A 202 -1.85 -22.91 -10.04
CA ALA A 202 -2.63 -23.99 -10.64
C ALA A 202 -1.94 -24.55 -11.90
N GLN A 203 -1.42 -23.68 -12.76
CA GLN A 203 -0.64 -24.08 -13.94
C GLN A 203 0.63 -24.85 -13.54
N SER A 204 1.38 -24.38 -12.55
CA SER A 204 2.59 -25.06 -12.07
C SER A 204 2.31 -26.48 -11.55
N LYS A 205 1.12 -26.69 -10.99
CA LYS A 205 0.63 -27.99 -10.50
C LYS A 205 -0.01 -28.85 -11.58
N GLY A 206 -0.27 -28.30 -12.78
CA GLY A 206 -1.02 -28.98 -13.84
C GLY A 206 -2.48 -29.24 -13.46
N ASP A 207 -3.06 -28.47 -12.53
CA ASP A 207 -4.44 -28.62 -12.09
C ASP A 207 -5.38 -27.91 -13.07
N ILE A 208 -5.88 -28.67 -14.05
CA ILE A 208 -6.75 -28.17 -15.13
C ILE A 208 -8.03 -27.52 -14.58
N ASN A 209 -8.62 -28.10 -13.53
CA ASN A 209 -9.85 -27.59 -12.95
C ASN A 209 -9.60 -26.24 -12.27
N ALA A 210 -8.53 -26.15 -11.47
CA ALA A 210 -8.14 -24.89 -10.85
C ALA A 210 -7.72 -23.85 -11.89
N MET A 211 -7.01 -24.23 -12.96
CA MET A 211 -6.67 -23.31 -14.05
C MET A 211 -7.92 -22.69 -14.67
N LYS A 212 -8.94 -23.49 -14.99
CA LYS A 212 -10.19 -23.01 -15.57
C LYS A 212 -10.95 -22.06 -14.62
N GLN A 213 -11.07 -22.43 -13.35
CA GLN A 213 -11.73 -21.60 -12.35
C GLN A 213 -11.02 -20.25 -12.17
N ASN A 214 -9.69 -20.28 -12.02
CA ASN A 214 -8.89 -19.07 -11.82
C ASN A 214 -8.86 -18.20 -13.10
N GLN A 215 -8.90 -18.79 -14.30
CA GLN A 215 -9.03 -18.07 -15.57
C GLN A 215 -10.31 -17.23 -15.64
N GLU A 216 -11.45 -17.84 -15.34
CA GLU A 216 -12.76 -17.17 -15.35
C GLU A 216 -12.81 -16.05 -14.30
N ALA A 217 -12.30 -16.32 -13.10
CA ALA A 217 -12.20 -15.34 -12.03
C ALA A 217 -11.28 -14.16 -12.40
N LEU A 218 -10.10 -14.44 -12.98
CA LEU A 218 -9.14 -13.41 -13.42
C LEU A 218 -9.78 -12.49 -14.46
N ALA A 219 -10.42 -13.06 -15.49
CA ALA A 219 -11.07 -12.30 -16.54
C ALA A 219 -12.16 -11.36 -15.99
N LYS A 220 -12.97 -11.87 -15.06
CA LYS A 220 -14.05 -11.11 -14.41
C LYS A 220 -13.48 -9.98 -13.55
N LEU A 221 -12.57 -10.31 -12.62
CA LEU A 221 -11.99 -9.35 -11.68
C LEU A 221 -11.21 -8.25 -12.40
N ALA A 222 -10.47 -8.59 -13.47
CA ALA A 222 -9.75 -7.60 -14.25
C ALA A 222 -10.70 -6.58 -14.93
N LYS A 223 -11.83 -7.05 -15.48
CA LYS A 223 -12.84 -6.16 -16.08
C LYS A 223 -13.51 -5.26 -15.05
N GLU A 224 -13.86 -5.80 -13.89
CA GLU A 224 -14.44 -5.04 -12.77
C GLU A 224 -13.45 -3.98 -12.23
N ALA A 225 -12.18 -4.35 -12.09
CA ALA A 225 -11.12 -3.43 -11.68
C ALA A 225 -10.93 -2.29 -12.68
N LYS A 226 -10.99 -2.57 -13.99
CA LYS A 226 -10.92 -1.52 -15.03
C LYS A 226 -12.08 -0.53 -14.91
N GLU A 227 -13.30 -1.02 -14.66
CA GLU A 227 -14.45 -0.15 -14.46
C GLU A 227 -14.29 0.70 -13.20
N SER A 228 -13.80 0.10 -12.12
CA SER A 228 -13.51 0.78 -10.86
C SER A 228 -12.50 1.91 -11.06
N LEU A 229 -11.42 1.69 -11.83
CA LEU A 229 -10.41 2.71 -12.14
C LEU A 229 -10.98 3.93 -12.87
N LYS A 230 -12.03 3.77 -13.69
CA LYS A 230 -12.66 4.91 -14.39
C LYS A 230 -13.25 5.92 -13.42
N THR A 231 -13.78 5.45 -12.29
CA THR A 231 -14.41 6.28 -11.25
C THR A 231 -13.40 6.98 -10.33
N VAL A 232 -12.11 6.65 -10.43
CA VAL A 232 -11.07 7.28 -9.60
C VAL A 232 -10.60 8.56 -10.26
N GLU A 233 -10.81 9.71 -9.63
CA GLU A 233 -10.28 10.98 -10.13
C GLU A 233 -8.73 10.99 -10.20
N PRO A 234 -8.11 11.52 -11.26
CA PRO A 234 -6.66 11.64 -11.35
C PRO A 234 -6.07 12.51 -10.22
N TYR A 235 -4.95 12.09 -9.64
CA TYR A 235 -4.28 12.89 -8.62
C TYR A 235 -3.64 14.13 -9.24
N LYS A 236 -4.24 15.30 -9.02
CA LYS A 236 -3.77 16.59 -9.57
C LYS A 236 -3.54 16.52 -11.10
N GLY A 237 -4.46 15.87 -11.81
CA GLY A 237 -4.37 15.66 -13.27
C GLY A 237 -3.36 14.60 -13.72
N ASN A 238 -2.59 13.98 -12.80
CA ASN A 238 -1.69 12.88 -13.14
C ASN A 238 -2.46 11.56 -13.28
N THR A 239 -2.41 10.98 -14.48
CA THR A 239 -3.10 9.73 -14.83
C THR A 239 -2.18 8.50 -14.82
N THR A 240 -0.87 8.66 -14.58
CA THR A 240 0.13 7.61 -14.80
C THR A 240 -0.14 6.32 -14.03
N LEU A 241 -0.54 6.40 -12.76
CA LEU A 241 -0.87 5.20 -11.99
C LEU A 241 -2.14 4.52 -12.52
N LYS A 242 -3.16 5.30 -12.86
CA LYS A 242 -4.40 4.76 -13.44
C LYS A 242 -4.13 4.06 -14.78
N SER A 243 -3.35 4.68 -15.66
CA SER A 243 -3.06 4.14 -16.98
C SER A 243 -2.25 2.86 -16.89
N THR A 244 -1.16 2.86 -16.12
CA THR A 244 -0.31 1.67 -15.98
C THR A 244 -1.00 0.52 -15.22
N ALA A 245 -1.86 0.80 -14.24
CA ALA A 245 -2.73 -0.21 -13.66
C ALA A 245 -3.70 -0.78 -14.72
N THR A 246 -4.30 0.07 -15.53
CA THR A 246 -5.20 -0.35 -16.63
C THR A 246 -4.47 -1.27 -17.62
N ASP A 247 -3.23 -0.95 -17.99
CA ASP A 247 -2.42 -1.77 -18.90
C ASP A 247 -2.20 -3.19 -18.34
N VAL A 248 -1.93 -3.33 -17.03
CA VAL A 248 -1.81 -4.66 -16.40
C VAL A 248 -3.15 -5.39 -16.41
N LEU A 249 -4.26 -4.71 -16.15
CA LEU A 249 -5.59 -5.33 -16.19
C LEU A 249 -5.99 -5.77 -17.60
N ASP A 250 -5.61 -5.00 -18.63
CA ASP A 250 -5.76 -5.40 -20.03
C ASP A 250 -4.94 -6.65 -20.35
N PHE A 251 -3.72 -6.74 -19.83
CA PHE A 251 -2.93 -7.95 -19.92
C PHE A 251 -3.63 -9.14 -19.24
N TYR A 252 -4.22 -9.00 -18.05
CA TYR A 252 -4.93 -10.10 -17.40
C TYR A 252 -6.18 -10.57 -18.17
N VAL A 253 -6.90 -9.65 -18.81
CA VAL A 253 -7.98 -10.03 -19.74
C VAL A 253 -7.41 -10.80 -20.93
N TYR A 254 -6.30 -10.34 -21.51
CA TYR A 254 -5.63 -11.05 -22.61
C TYR A 254 -5.16 -12.45 -22.20
N GLU A 255 -4.46 -12.56 -21.07
CA GLU A 255 -3.94 -13.81 -20.53
C GLU A 255 -5.05 -14.81 -20.28
N SER A 256 -6.15 -14.37 -19.65
CA SER A 256 -7.31 -15.24 -19.42
C SER A 256 -7.86 -15.83 -20.72
N GLY A 257 -7.72 -15.14 -21.86
CA GLY A 257 -8.10 -15.67 -23.18
C GLY A 257 -7.14 -16.72 -23.75
N LYS A 258 -5.93 -16.84 -23.20
CA LYS A 258 -4.88 -17.77 -23.65
C LYS A 258 -4.78 -19.05 -22.82
N ILE A 259 -5.35 -19.08 -21.62
CA ILE A 259 -5.27 -20.24 -20.71
C ILE A 259 -5.86 -21.51 -21.33
N SER A 260 -6.89 -21.42 -22.18
CA SER A 260 -7.45 -22.58 -22.87
C SER A 260 -6.41 -23.36 -23.68
N SER A 261 -5.44 -22.66 -24.31
CA SER A 261 -4.33 -23.31 -25.03
C SER A 261 -3.36 -24.02 -24.09
N LEU A 262 -3.16 -23.48 -22.88
CA LEU A 262 -2.34 -24.14 -21.87
C LEU A 262 -3.04 -25.38 -21.29
N ILE A 263 -4.36 -25.32 -21.09
CA ILE A 263 -5.18 -26.45 -20.65
C ILE A 263 -5.15 -27.59 -21.69
N ASP A 264 -5.27 -27.27 -22.98
CA ASP A 264 -5.22 -28.28 -24.05
C ASP A 264 -3.93 -29.11 -23.98
N PHE A 265 -2.78 -28.46 -23.75
CA PHE A 265 -1.52 -29.17 -23.54
C PHE A 265 -1.59 -30.19 -22.38
N TYR A 266 -2.12 -29.81 -21.22
CA TYR A 266 -2.23 -30.75 -20.09
C TYR A 266 -3.19 -31.92 -20.39
N LEU A 267 -4.29 -31.67 -21.10
CA LEU A 267 -5.21 -32.73 -21.54
C LEU A 267 -4.53 -33.70 -22.52
N LYS A 268 -3.80 -33.18 -23.52
CA LYS A 268 -3.06 -33.99 -24.48
C LYS A 268 -1.91 -34.76 -23.81
N LYS A 269 -1.24 -34.15 -22.85
CA LYS A 269 -0.22 -34.80 -22.01
C LYS A 269 -0.80 -35.97 -21.24
N GLU A 270 -1.94 -35.79 -20.57
CA GLU A 270 -2.59 -36.86 -19.82
C GLU A 270 -2.99 -38.03 -20.73
N LYS A 271 -3.57 -37.73 -21.91
CA LYS A 271 -3.89 -38.77 -22.91
C LYS A 271 -2.64 -39.52 -23.37
N PHE A 272 -1.57 -38.79 -23.71
CA PHE A 272 -0.30 -39.37 -24.12
C PHE A 272 0.29 -40.27 -23.02
N ASP A 273 0.36 -39.82 -21.77
CA ASP A 273 0.93 -40.58 -20.66
C ASP A 273 0.15 -41.89 -20.40
N LYS A 274 -1.19 -41.85 -20.52
CA LYS A 274 -2.05 -43.04 -20.41
C LYS A 274 -1.77 -44.04 -21.53
N LEU A 275 -1.76 -43.58 -22.78
CA LEU A 275 -1.50 -44.45 -23.94
C LEU A 275 -0.07 -45.00 -23.91
N LYS A 276 0.91 -44.18 -23.53
CA LYS A 276 2.30 -44.61 -23.34
C LYS A 276 2.38 -45.75 -22.32
N THR A 277 1.73 -45.60 -21.17
CA THR A 277 1.70 -46.65 -20.14
C THR A 277 1.06 -47.95 -20.65
N ALA A 278 0.00 -47.84 -21.45
CA ALA A 278 -0.65 -49.01 -22.05
C ALA A 278 0.26 -49.69 -23.09
N MET A 279 0.92 -48.91 -23.94
CA MET A 279 1.88 -49.40 -24.95
C MET A 279 3.10 -50.06 -24.30
N ASP A 280 3.67 -49.43 -23.26
CA ASP A 280 4.81 -49.97 -22.51
C ASP A 280 4.49 -51.33 -21.88
N LYS A 281 3.23 -51.54 -21.44
CA LYS A 281 2.76 -52.84 -20.91
C LYS A 281 2.53 -53.90 -21.99
N LYS A 282 2.06 -53.50 -23.17
CA LYS A 282 1.74 -54.43 -24.27
C LYS A 282 2.97 -54.85 -25.07
N GLY A 283 3.92 -53.93 -25.26
CA GLY A 283 5.10 -54.15 -26.11
C GLY A 283 4.69 -54.68 -27.48
N GLN A 284 5.27 -55.81 -27.89
CA GLN A 284 5.01 -56.46 -29.18
C GLN A 284 3.58 -57.01 -29.35
N LYS A 285 2.76 -57.03 -28.29
CA LYS A 285 1.38 -57.53 -28.34
C LYS A 285 0.35 -56.44 -28.71
N ALA A 286 0.77 -55.19 -28.91
CA ALA A 286 -0.13 -54.10 -29.29
C ALA A 286 -0.66 -54.31 -30.72
N SER A 287 -1.95 -53.98 -30.96
CA SER A 287 -2.51 -54.04 -32.31
C SER A 287 -2.09 -52.83 -33.15
N ASN A 288 -2.28 -52.92 -34.47
CA ASN A 288 -1.99 -51.81 -35.38
C ASN A 288 -2.86 -50.58 -35.05
N GLU A 289 -4.11 -50.78 -34.64
CA GLU A 289 -5.01 -49.71 -34.22
C GLU A 289 -4.46 -48.97 -32.98
N GLU A 290 -3.93 -49.69 -32.01
CA GLU A 290 -3.36 -49.12 -30.78
C GLU A 290 -2.06 -48.37 -31.06
N ILE A 291 -1.21 -48.90 -31.94
CA ILE A 291 0.00 -48.22 -32.42
C ILE A 291 -0.38 -46.92 -33.13
N ASN A 292 -1.40 -46.95 -33.99
CA ASN A 292 -1.88 -45.77 -34.72
C ASN A 292 -2.47 -44.71 -33.76
N GLU A 293 -3.26 -45.12 -32.77
CA GLU A 293 -3.79 -44.21 -31.76
C GLU A 293 -2.67 -43.57 -30.93
N PHE A 294 -1.68 -44.37 -30.51
CA PHE A 294 -0.52 -43.85 -29.78
C PHE A 294 0.28 -42.85 -30.62
N ASN A 295 0.57 -43.18 -31.89
CA ASN A 295 1.29 -42.28 -32.80
C ASN A 295 0.52 -40.97 -33.04
N ALA A 296 -0.82 -41.03 -33.16
CA ALA A 296 -1.65 -39.84 -33.24
C ALA A 296 -1.56 -38.98 -31.97
N ALA A 297 -1.59 -39.62 -30.79
CA ALA A 297 -1.43 -38.92 -29.51
C ALA A 297 -0.04 -38.30 -29.34
N VAL A 298 1.02 -38.94 -29.83
CA VAL A 298 2.38 -38.37 -29.89
C VAL A 298 2.39 -37.07 -30.71
N ASN A 299 1.79 -37.10 -31.90
CA ASN A 299 1.73 -35.93 -32.77
C ASN A 299 0.93 -34.78 -32.16
N ASP A 300 -0.24 -35.09 -31.59
CA ASP A 300 -1.09 -34.14 -30.87
C ASP A 300 -0.34 -33.51 -29.69
N PHE A 301 0.32 -34.34 -28.88
CA PHE A 301 1.07 -33.89 -27.71
C PHE A 301 2.26 -33.00 -28.11
N ASN A 302 3.02 -33.38 -29.14
CA ASN A 302 4.14 -32.58 -29.63
C ASN A 302 3.68 -31.21 -30.16
N LYS A 303 2.57 -31.17 -30.90
CA LYS A 303 1.98 -29.92 -31.39
C LYS A 303 1.53 -29.04 -30.23
N ALA A 304 0.76 -29.59 -29.29
CA ALA A 304 0.29 -28.86 -28.11
C ALA A 304 1.46 -28.37 -27.24
N GLY A 305 2.56 -29.12 -27.18
CA GLY A 305 3.79 -28.72 -26.48
C GLY A 305 4.46 -27.49 -27.11
N ALA A 306 4.52 -27.44 -28.45
CA ALA A 306 5.04 -26.26 -29.16
C ALA A 306 4.15 -25.03 -28.92
N ASP A 307 2.83 -25.19 -29.00
CA ASP A 307 1.87 -24.11 -28.75
C ASP A 307 1.93 -23.63 -27.30
N TYR A 308 2.00 -24.55 -26.32
CA TYR A 308 2.19 -24.25 -24.91
C TYR A 308 3.44 -23.39 -24.69
N ASN A 309 4.58 -23.81 -25.23
CA ASN A 309 5.85 -23.10 -25.06
C ASN A 309 5.76 -21.67 -25.63
N ASN A 310 5.18 -21.51 -26.82
CA ASN A 310 5.01 -20.20 -27.45
C ASN A 310 4.12 -19.28 -26.62
N VAL A 311 2.94 -19.77 -26.21
CA VAL A 311 1.99 -18.99 -25.41
C VAL A 311 2.59 -18.66 -24.03
N ASN A 312 3.17 -19.63 -23.34
CA ASN A 312 3.74 -19.44 -22.02
C ASN A 312 4.90 -18.42 -22.04
N ASN A 313 5.76 -18.47 -23.07
CA ASN A 313 6.83 -17.49 -23.24
C ASN A 313 6.31 -16.08 -23.50
N ASP A 314 5.28 -15.92 -24.34
CA ASP A 314 4.65 -14.62 -24.59
C ASP A 314 4.01 -14.05 -23.31
N LEU A 315 3.25 -14.87 -22.59
CA LEU A 315 2.61 -14.46 -21.33
C LEU A 315 3.65 -14.06 -20.28
N ASN A 316 4.71 -14.84 -20.10
CA ASN A 316 5.78 -14.52 -19.14
C ASN A 316 6.49 -13.20 -19.47
N LYS A 317 6.77 -12.96 -20.76
CA LYS A 317 7.38 -11.71 -21.20
C LYS A 317 6.46 -10.52 -20.94
N LYS A 318 5.20 -10.58 -21.39
CA LYS A 318 4.22 -9.51 -21.19
C LYS A 318 4.00 -9.21 -19.71
N ARG A 319 3.87 -10.25 -18.87
CA ARG A 319 3.74 -10.08 -17.42
C ARG A 319 4.90 -9.29 -16.83
N ALA A 320 6.13 -9.66 -17.17
CA ALA A 320 7.33 -8.95 -16.71
C ALA A 320 7.33 -7.47 -17.18
N ASP A 321 6.97 -7.22 -18.44
CA ASP A 321 6.94 -5.87 -19.01
C ASP A 321 5.88 -4.97 -18.34
N PHE A 322 4.65 -5.48 -18.18
CA PHE A 322 3.54 -4.71 -17.60
C PHE A 322 3.71 -4.51 -16.09
N LEU A 323 4.11 -5.54 -15.33
CA LEU A 323 4.41 -5.38 -13.90
C LEU A 323 5.63 -4.48 -13.68
N GLY A 324 6.65 -4.56 -14.53
CA GLY A 324 7.79 -3.65 -14.52
C GLY A 324 7.37 -2.20 -14.75
N SER A 325 6.47 -1.96 -15.71
CA SER A 325 5.93 -0.64 -16.00
C SER A 325 5.11 -0.07 -14.84
N TRP A 326 4.24 -0.89 -14.23
CA TRP A 326 3.50 -0.55 -13.02
C TRP A 326 4.44 -0.16 -11.86
N ASN A 327 5.42 -1.02 -11.54
CA ASN A 327 6.38 -0.76 -10.47
C ASN A 327 7.18 0.53 -10.69
N ASN A 328 7.58 0.79 -11.93
CA ASN A 328 8.26 2.03 -12.32
C ASN A 328 7.36 3.25 -12.19
N ALA A 329 6.08 3.13 -12.56
CA ALA A 329 5.10 4.21 -12.40
C ALA A 329 4.85 4.55 -10.92
N VAL A 330 4.70 3.53 -10.06
CA VAL A 330 4.59 3.69 -8.61
C VAL A 330 5.81 4.40 -8.04
N SER A 331 7.01 3.92 -8.38
CA SER A 331 8.28 4.53 -7.93
C SER A 331 8.38 6.00 -8.34
N LYS A 332 8.14 6.32 -9.62
CA LYS A 332 8.17 7.71 -10.13
C LYS A 332 7.10 8.59 -9.50
N PHE A 333 5.91 8.05 -9.25
CA PHE A 333 4.83 8.78 -8.61
C PHE A 333 5.20 9.15 -7.16
N LEU A 334 5.74 8.20 -6.40
CA LEU A 334 6.20 8.46 -5.04
C LEU A 334 7.40 9.41 -5.01
N ASP A 335 8.38 9.24 -5.90
CA ASP A 335 9.54 10.13 -6.05
C ASP A 335 9.16 11.59 -6.31
N ARG A 336 8.17 11.80 -7.19
CA ARG A 336 7.72 13.14 -7.56
C ARG A 336 7.00 13.85 -6.42
N ASN A 337 6.26 13.12 -5.59
CA ASN A 337 5.39 13.71 -4.59
C ASN A 337 5.94 13.64 -3.14
N VAL A 338 6.87 12.72 -2.87
CA VAL A 338 7.52 12.55 -1.58
C VAL A 338 9.03 12.62 -1.78
N SER A 339 9.62 13.80 -1.55
CA SER A 339 11.06 14.02 -1.85
C SER A 339 11.96 13.04 -1.10
N LYS A 340 13.05 12.60 -1.75
CA LYS A 340 14.11 11.81 -1.11
C LYS A 340 14.90 12.68 -0.12
N LYS A 341 15.51 12.04 0.88
CA LYS A 341 16.52 12.72 1.72
C LYS A 341 17.75 12.92 0.82
N LYS A 342 18.11 14.19 0.57
CA LYS A 342 19.35 14.54 -0.12
C LYS A 342 20.56 14.02 0.68
#